data_AF-A0A7S1W820-F1
#
_entry.id   AF-A0A7S1W820-F1
#
_cell.length_a   1.000
_cell.length_b   1.000
_cell.length_c   1.000
_cell.angle_alpha   90.00
_cell.angle_beta   90.00
_cell.angle_gamma   90.00
#
_symmetry.space_group_name_H-M   'P 1'
#
loop_
_entity.id
_entity.type
_entity.pdbx_description
1 polymer ?
#
loop_
_entity_poly.entity_id
_entity_poly.type
_entity_poly.pdbx_seq_one_letter_code
_entity_poly.pdbx_strand_id
1 'polypeptide(L)'
;VIACLYDKRQSIALASGEISGPAESSGRDCDYVMIFPLEGEKRNQIHVSGTRAMYIRWDEVVNGIEQARLVFMDPSKLQIMNEEELQEHFQEQMTHAEYNKKVCQLLSETLSGPLFGLEVEAFASLDHDEAFLKISLPRDDNDETTTQYATHFRYQVALSDEAYEKLNTTVPRNIHGDEVRAYAPYVHNDANLFVPFRSVDRIRLISARLGRFVDISELMKQQVLAEHFAVHQFE
;
A
#
# COMPACT_ATOMS: atom_id res chain seq x y z
N VAL A 1 -7.13 -14.06 -26.42
CA VAL A 1 -6.17 -12.95 -26.59
C VAL A 1 -6.62 -11.89 -25.59
N ILE A 2 -6.15 -11.80 -24.35
CA ILE A 2 -4.83 -12.07 -23.76
C ILE A 2 -5.02 -12.96 -22.54
N ALA A 3 -4.27 -14.06 -22.51
CA ALA A 3 -4.02 -14.88 -21.33
C ALA A 3 -2.51 -14.80 -21.09
N CYS A 4 -2.11 -14.22 -19.96
CA CYS A 4 -0.77 -14.29 -19.38
C CYS A 4 -0.97 -14.13 -17.86
N LEU A 5 -1.03 -15.25 -17.15
CA LEU A 5 0.09 -15.73 -16.32
C LEU A 5 0.37 -14.78 -15.14
N TYR A 6 -0.56 -14.70 -14.19
CA TYR A 6 -0.26 -14.32 -12.82
C TYR A 6 -0.10 -15.59 -12.00
N ASP A 7 1.08 -15.75 -11.41
CA ASP A 7 1.48 -16.94 -10.66
C ASP A 7 0.59 -17.11 -9.42
N LYS A 8 -0.25 -18.14 -9.45
CA LYS A 8 -1.25 -18.48 -8.44
C LYS A 8 -0.62 -18.95 -7.11
N ARG A 9 0.71 -18.92 -6.98
CA ARG A 9 1.44 -19.50 -5.85
C ARG A 9 1.63 -18.58 -4.65
N GLN A 10 1.50 -17.25 -4.78
CA GLN A 10 1.65 -16.34 -3.63
C GLN A 10 0.32 -15.95 -2.95
N SER A 11 -0.80 -15.81 -3.68
CA SER A 11 -2.10 -15.54 -3.04
C SER A 11 -2.66 -16.73 -2.23
N ILE A 12 -2.21 -17.97 -2.47
CA ILE A 12 -2.69 -19.15 -1.73
C ILE A 12 -1.99 -19.30 -0.38
N ALA A 13 -0.75 -18.80 -0.23
CA ALA A 13 0.07 -18.94 0.97
C ALA A 13 -0.53 -18.22 2.21
N LEU A 14 -1.16 -17.06 2.00
CA LEU A 14 -1.88 -16.32 3.06
C LEU A 14 -3.16 -17.03 3.52
N ALA A 15 -3.81 -17.80 2.63
CA ALA A 15 -5.07 -18.48 2.91
C ALA A 15 -4.86 -19.85 3.61
N SER A 16 -3.77 -20.56 3.31
CA SER A 16 -3.48 -21.91 3.84
C SER A 16 -2.64 -21.94 5.11
N GLY A 17 -2.09 -20.81 5.58
CA GLY A 17 -1.09 -20.82 6.66
C GLY A 17 0.26 -21.40 6.24
N GLU A 18 0.42 -21.74 4.95
CA GLU A 18 1.71 -22.12 4.37
C GLU A 18 2.38 -20.87 3.80
N ILE A 19 2.88 -20.01 4.67
CA ILE A 19 3.76 -18.92 4.26
C ILE A 19 5.10 -19.55 3.88
N SER A 20 5.49 -19.46 2.62
CA SER A 20 6.81 -19.88 2.17
C SER A 20 7.85 -19.18 3.04
N GLY A 21 8.74 -19.96 3.68
CA GLY A 21 9.89 -19.43 4.44
C GLY A 21 10.67 -18.42 3.61
N PRO A 22 11.46 -17.52 4.23
CA PRO A 22 11.98 -16.32 3.59
C PRO A 22 12.69 -16.70 2.29
N ALA A 23 11.99 -16.56 1.17
CA ALA A 23 12.62 -16.56 -0.12
C ALA A 23 13.62 -15.41 -0.06
N GLU A 24 14.83 -15.61 -0.61
CA GLU A 24 15.75 -14.51 -0.84
C GLU A 24 14.95 -13.42 -1.53
N SER A 25 14.52 -12.40 -0.77
CA SER A 25 13.67 -11.36 -1.30
C SER A 25 14.54 -10.72 -2.35
N SER A 26 14.22 -10.95 -3.62
CA SER A 26 14.86 -10.23 -4.71
C SER A 26 14.87 -8.79 -4.26
N GLY A 27 16.04 -8.16 -4.19
CA GLY A 27 16.25 -6.83 -3.59
C GLY A 27 15.56 -5.70 -4.36
N ARG A 28 14.33 -5.95 -4.81
CA ARG A 28 13.38 -4.96 -5.27
C ARG A 28 13.05 -4.11 -4.08
N ASP A 29 13.51 -2.88 -4.20
CA ASP A 29 13.09 -1.75 -3.42
C ASP A 29 11.59 -1.77 -3.15
N CYS A 30 11.26 -1.77 -1.86
CA CYS A 30 9.92 -1.60 -1.36
C CYS A 30 9.65 -0.11 -1.15
N ASP A 31 8.45 0.37 -1.50
CA ASP A 31 8.07 1.77 -1.27
C ASP A 31 7.35 1.93 0.10
N TYR A 32 6.53 0.96 0.50
CA TYR A 32 5.68 1.03 1.70
C TYR A 32 5.46 -0.34 2.34
N VAL A 33 5.44 -0.40 3.67
CA VAL A 33 5.21 -1.64 4.43
C VAL A 33 4.03 -1.48 5.39
N MET A 34 3.19 -2.50 5.46
CA MET A 34 2.18 -2.70 6.51
C MET A 34 2.53 -3.95 7.31
N ILE A 35 2.40 -3.89 8.63
CA ILE A 35 2.70 -4.99 9.55
C ILE A 35 1.41 -5.41 10.25
N PHE A 36 1.05 -6.67 10.08
CA PHE A 36 -0.12 -7.29 10.69
C PHE A 36 0.33 -8.31 11.73
N PRO A 37 -0.21 -8.30 12.97
CA PRO A 37 0.09 -9.33 13.93
C PRO A 37 -0.53 -10.66 13.46
N LEU A 38 0.16 -11.76 13.72
CA LEU A 38 -0.32 -13.11 13.48
C LEU A 38 -0.77 -13.77 14.79
N GLU A 39 -1.74 -14.67 14.70
CA GLU A 39 -2.22 -15.44 15.84
C GLU A 39 -1.10 -16.36 16.36
N GLY A 40 -0.64 -16.09 17.59
CA GLY A 40 0.28 -16.98 18.31
C GLY A 40 -0.45 -18.10 19.05
N GLU A 41 0.31 -18.92 19.78
CA GLU A 41 -0.25 -20.05 20.56
C GLU A 41 -1.21 -19.63 21.70
N LYS A 42 -1.12 -18.36 22.13
CA LYS A 42 -1.90 -17.83 23.25
C LYS A 42 -3.10 -17.04 22.73
N ARG A 43 -4.28 -17.35 23.28
CA ARG A 43 -5.54 -16.63 23.01
C ARG A 43 -5.47 -15.12 23.28
N ASN A 44 -4.77 -14.75 24.36
CA ASN A 44 -4.50 -13.36 24.71
C ASN A 44 -3.02 -13.08 24.53
N GLN A 45 -2.69 -12.06 23.74
CA GLN A 45 -1.31 -11.72 23.41
C GLN A 45 -1.09 -10.21 23.57
N ILE A 46 0.02 -9.86 24.22
CA ILE A 46 0.58 -8.52 24.09
C ILE A 46 1.52 -8.58 22.90
N HIS A 47 1.15 -7.90 21.82
CA HIS A 47 1.96 -7.76 20.63
C HIS A 47 2.65 -6.38 20.67
N VAL A 48 3.95 -6.34 20.37
CA VAL A 48 4.75 -5.11 20.41
C VAL A 48 5.45 -4.97 19.06
N SER A 49 5.11 -3.91 18.33
CA SER A 49 5.72 -3.59 17.03
C SER A 49 6.19 -2.13 17.08
N GLY A 50 7.49 -1.92 16.87
CA GLY A 50 8.15 -0.62 16.98
C GLY A 50 7.87 0.09 18.32
N THR A 51 7.10 1.17 18.26
CA THR A 51 6.74 1.99 19.44
C THR A 51 5.38 1.64 20.03
N ARG A 52 4.66 0.68 19.44
CA ARG A 52 3.28 0.39 19.76
C ARG A 52 3.14 -0.96 20.48
N ALA A 53 2.35 -0.95 21.55
CA ALA A 53 1.90 -2.18 22.22
C ALA A 53 0.39 -2.36 22.01
N MET A 54 -0.01 -3.59 21.73
CA MET A 54 -1.38 -4.00 21.46
C MET A 54 -1.74 -5.17 22.35
N TYR A 55 -2.97 -5.18 22.88
CA TYR A 55 -3.49 -6.31 23.65
C TYR A 55 -4.60 -6.97 22.84
N ILE A 56 -4.28 -8.08 22.19
CA ILE A 56 -5.14 -8.77 21.23
C ILE A 56 -5.76 -9.99 21.91
N ARG A 57 -7.08 -10.15 21.72
CA ARG A 57 -7.85 -11.33 22.14
C ARG A 57 -8.33 -12.06 20.90
N TRP A 58 -7.55 -13.04 20.45
CA TRP A 58 -7.77 -13.71 19.17
C TRP A 58 -9.11 -14.45 19.09
N ASP A 59 -9.59 -14.98 20.23
CA ASP A 59 -10.86 -15.69 20.35
C ASP A 59 -12.07 -14.79 20.65
N GLU A 60 -11.88 -13.47 20.76
CA GLU A 60 -12.98 -12.53 20.93
C GLU A 60 -13.86 -12.50 19.67
N VAL A 61 -15.17 -12.68 19.86
CA VAL A 61 -16.14 -12.57 18.77
C VAL A 61 -16.39 -11.11 18.49
N VAL A 62 -16.17 -10.70 17.24
CA VAL A 62 -16.38 -9.34 16.75
C VAL A 62 -17.46 -9.31 15.67
N ASN A 63 -18.09 -8.14 15.52
CA ASN A 63 -18.92 -7.85 14.37
C ASN A 63 -18.05 -7.48 13.18
N GLY A 64 -17.67 -8.50 12.40
CA GLY A 64 -16.75 -8.34 11.27
C GLY A 64 -17.28 -7.39 10.20
N ILE A 65 -18.58 -7.43 9.91
CA ILE A 65 -19.22 -6.53 8.94
C ILE A 65 -19.15 -5.07 9.40
N GLU A 66 -19.53 -4.78 10.65
CA GLU A 66 -19.47 -3.40 11.16
C GLU A 66 -18.03 -2.88 11.22
N GLN A 67 -17.07 -3.70 11.65
CA GLN A 67 -15.66 -3.30 11.68
C GLN A 67 -15.08 -3.08 10.28
N ALA A 68 -15.36 -3.99 9.33
CA ALA A 68 -14.91 -3.85 7.95
C ALA A 68 -15.54 -2.63 7.27
N ARG A 69 -16.80 -2.30 7.57
CA ARG A 69 -17.47 -1.10 7.03
C ARG A 69 -16.74 0.18 7.43
N LEU A 70 -16.24 0.27 8.67
CA LEU A 70 -15.44 1.42 9.12
C LEU A 70 -14.12 1.57 8.36
N VAL A 71 -13.54 0.45 7.89
CA VAL A 71 -12.26 0.45 7.17
C VAL A 71 -12.42 0.73 5.68
N PHE A 72 -13.37 0.05 5.02
CA PHE A 72 -13.48 -0.01 3.56
C PHE A 72 -14.63 0.83 2.97
N MET A 73 -15.55 1.30 3.82
CA MET A 73 -16.76 2.01 3.39
C MET A 73 -16.98 3.32 4.18
N ASP A 74 -15.91 3.93 4.69
CA ASP A 74 -15.98 5.27 5.29
C ASP A 74 -16.62 6.26 4.29
N PRO A 75 -17.72 6.93 4.65
CA PRO A 75 -18.40 7.90 3.77
C PRO A 75 -17.53 9.08 3.31
N SER A 76 -16.43 9.37 4.01
CA SER A 76 -15.46 10.40 3.66
C SER A 76 -14.41 9.94 2.65
N LYS A 77 -14.36 8.63 2.35
CA LYS A 77 -13.42 7.98 1.44
C LYS A 77 -14.11 7.54 0.15
N LEU A 78 -13.30 7.21 -0.84
CA LEU A 78 -13.78 6.56 -2.06
C LEU A 78 -14.08 5.09 -1.75
N GLN A 79 -15.28 4.65 -2.10
CA GLN A 79 -15.71 3.28 -1.87
C GLN A 79 -14.92 2.32 -2.78
N ILE A 80 -14.30 1.31 -2.16
CA ILE A 80 -13.62 0.20 -2.85
C ILE A 80 -14.63 -0.88 -3.25
N MET A 81 -15.62 -1.10 -2.40
CA MET A 81 -16.60 -2.16 -2.51
C MET A 81 -17.96 -1.69 -1.98
N ASN A 82 -19.01 -2.39 -2.39
CA ASN A 82 -20.36 -2.18 -1.93
C ASN A 82 -20.71 -3.10 -0.73
N GLU A 83 -21.91 -2.94 -0.18
CA GLU A 83 -22.36 -3.69 1.00
C GLU A 83 -22.53 -5.20 0.73
N GLU A 84 -22.95 -5.58 -0.49
CA GLU A 84 -23.09 -6.99 -0.87
C GLU A 84 -21.71 -7.66 -0.94
N GLU A 85 -20.75 -7.03 -1.60
CA GLU A 85 -19.35 -7.48 -1.66
C GLU A 85 -18.75 -7.59 -0.24
N LEU A 86 -19.01 -6.61 0.64
CA LEU A 86 -18.54 -6.67 2.03
C LEU A 86 -19.07 -7.91 2.77
N GLN A 87 -20.34 -8.26 2.56
CA GLN A 87 -21.00 -9.42 3.18
C GLN A 87 -20.52 -10.76 2.62
N GLU A 88 -19.96 -10.78 1.40
CA GLU A 88 -19.31 -11.99 0.86
C GLU A 88 -17.99 -12.31 1.58
N HIS A 89 -17.29 -11.28 2.09
CA HIS A 89 -15.99 -11.42 2.74
C HIS A 89 -16.07 -11.57 4.27
N PHE A 90 -17.04 -10.92 4.92
CA PHE A 90 -17.13 -10.80 6.38
C PHE A 90 -18.46 -11.32 6.95
N GLN A 91 -18.44 -11.73 8.21
CA GLN A 91 -19.63 -12.22 8.94
C GLN A 91 -19.93 -11.32 10.14
N GLU A 92 -21.21 -11.26 10.56
CA GLU A 92 -21.61 -10.53 11.77
C GLU A 92 -21.00 -11.09 13.05
N GLN A 93 -20.61 -12.36 13.06
CA GLN A 93 -19.96 -13.01 14.18
C GLN A 93 -18.78 -13.81 13.65
N MET A 94 -17.58 -13.33 13.91
CA MET A 94 -16.34 -14.03 13.61
C MET A 94 -15.33 -13.75 14.72
N THR A 95 -14.38 -14.65 14.91
CA THR A 95 -13.28 -14.41 15.84
C THR A 95 -12.40 -13.28 15.33
N HIS A 96 -11.72 -12.57 16.24
CA HIS A 96 -10.76 -11.53 15.86
C HIS A 96 -9.65 -12.09 14.95
N ALA A 97 -9.21 -13.33 15.18
CA ALA A 97 -8.26 -14.03 14.31
C ALA A 97 -8.79 -14.20 12.86
N GLU A 98 -10.02 -14.69 12.70
CA GLU A 98 -10.65 -14.81 11.38
C GLU A 98 -10.83 -13.45 10.71
N TYR A 99 -11.22 -12.43 11.48
CA TYR A 99 -11.40 -11.06 10.99
C TYR A 99 -10.09 -10.48 10.47
N ASN A 100 -9.02 -10.56 11.26
CA ASN A 100 -7.69 -10.09 10.90
C ASN A 100 -7.20 -10.76 9.61
N LYS A 101 -7.32 -12.09 9.52
CA LYS A 101 -6.93 -12.86 8.33
C LYS A 101 -7.70 -12.40 7.08
N LYS A 102 -9.01 -12.18 7.20
CA LYS A 102 -9.86 -11.71 6.09
C LYS A 102 -9.50 -10.30 5.64
N VAL A 103 -9.23 -9.39 6.58
CA VAL A 103 -8.76 -8.03 6.25
C VAL A 103 -7.42 -8.07 5.51
N CYS A 104 -6.44 -8.84 6.01
CA CYS A 104 -5.14 -8.97 5.36
C CYS A 104 -5.27 -9.51 3.92
N GLN A 105 -6.06 -10.56 3.74
CA GLN A 105 -6.32 -11.16 2.43
C GLN A 105 -6.96 -10.13 1.48
N LEU A 106 -8.04 -9.47 1.93
CA LEU A 106 -8.78 -8.52 1.11
C LEU A 106 -7.92 -7.30 0.73
N LEU A 107 -7.10 -6.79 1.65
CA LEU A 107 -6.15 -5.72 1.36
C LEU A 107 -5.13 -6.17 0.30
N SER A 108 -4.52 -7.35 0.46
CA SER A 108 -3.57 -7.86 -0.52
C SER A 108 -4.20 -8.01 -1.91
N GLU A 109 -5.41 -8.58 -2.01
CA GLU A 109 -6.14 -8.77 -3.26
C GLU A 109 -6.54 -7.43 -3.89
N THR A 110 -7.07 -6.51 -3.08
CA THR A 110 -7.50 -5.18 -3.55
C THR A 110 -6.34 -4.34 -4.06
N LEU A 111 -5.23 -4.30 -3.30
CA LEU A 111 -4.07 -3.48 -3.63
C LEU A 111 -3.32 -4.02 -4.87
N SER A 112 -3.27 -5.34 -5.04
CA SER A 112 -2.74 -5.97 -6.26
C SER A 112 -3.72 -5.95 -7.44
N GLY A 113 -5.01 -5.71 -7.17
CA GLY A 113 -6.08 -5.70 -8.16
C GLY A 113 -6.06 -4.49 -9.10
N PRO A 114 -6.86 -4.50 -10.18
CA PRO A 114 -6.85 -3.49 -11.23
C PRO A 114 -7.23 -2.07 -10.76
N LEU A 115 -7.90 -1.94 -9.61
CA LEU A 115 -8.24 -0.65 -9.02
C LEU A 115 -6.99 0.09 -8.52
N PHE A 116 -5.99 -0.64 -8.06
CA PHE A 116 -4.76 -0.09 -7.49
C PHE A 116 -3.56 -0.37 -8.41
N GLY A 117 -3.40 -1.59 -8.90
CA GLY A 117 -2.30 -1.96 -9.80
C GLY A 117 -0.93 -1.90 -9.13
N LEU A 118 -0.86 -2.19 -7.82
CA LEU A 118 0.38 -2.19 -7.06
C LEU A 118 1.03 -3.57 -7.07
N GLU A 119 2.35 -3.62 -6.95
CA GLU A 119 3.06 -4.86 -6.62
C GLU A 119 2.95 -5.07 -5.11
N VAL A 120 2.41 -6.23 -4.72
CA VAL A 120 2.18 -6.58 -3.32
C VAL A 120 2.84 -7.92 -3.02
N GLU A 121 3.70 -7.94 -2.00
CA GLU A 121 4.39 -9.14 -1.53
C GLU A 121 4.12 -9.32 -0.03
N ALA A 122 3.66 -10.50 0.36
CA ALA A 122 3.45 -10.85 1.76
C ALA A 122 4.46 -11.90 2.23
N PHE A 123 5.02 -11.72 3.42
CA PHE A 123 5.89 -12.70 4.07
C PHE A 123 5.77 -12.60 5.58
N ALA A 124 6.07 -13.69 6.29
CA ALA A 124 6.05 -13.73 7.75
C ALA A 124 7.36 -13.21 8.36
N SER A 125 7.28 -12.71 9.59
CA SER A 125 8.45 -12.52 10.45
C SER A 125 9.16 -13.86 10.71
N LEU A 126 10.42 -13.77 11.16
CA LEU A 126 11.24 -14.95 11.47
C LEU A 126 10.68 -15.78 12.63
N ASP A 127 10.04 -15.10 13.59
CA ASP A 127 9.34 -15.66 14.75
C ASP A 127 7.86 -15.97 14.46
N HIS A 128 7.38 -15.71 13.24
CA HIS A 128 6.04 -16.03 12.76
C HIS A 128 4.89 -15.38 13.55
N ASP A 129 5.16 -14.27 14.23
CA ASP A 129 4.17 -13.48 14.98
C ASP A 129 3.71 -12.21 14.24
N GLU A 130 4.31 -11.90 13.09
CA GLU A 130 3.92 -10.81 12.20
C GLU A 130 3.87 -11.27 10.74
N ALA A 131 2.97 -10.66 9.96
CA ALA A 131 2.98 -10.68 8.52
C ALA A 131 3.29 -9.28 8.00
N PHE A 132 4.32 -9.19 7.16
CA PHE A 132 4.70 -7.99 6.44
C PHE A 132 4.04 -8.01 5.07
N LEU A 133 3.34 -6.93 4.74
CA LEU A 133 2.82 -6.65 3.42
C LEU A 133 3.66 -5.52 2.81
N LYS A 134 4.59 -5.88 1.94
CA LYS A 134 5.34 -4.93 1.11
C LYS A 134 4.46 -4.48 -0.04
N ILE A 135 4.47 -3.18 -0.28
CA ILE A 135 3.69 -2.52 -1.32
C ILE A 135 4.64 -1.63 -2.12
N SER A 136 4.62 -1.78 -3.43
CA SER A 136 5.41 -0.96 -4.36
C SER A 136 4.58 -0.57 -5.57
N LEU A 137 4.89 0.60 -6.14
CA LEU A 137 4.43 0.90 -7.49
C LEU A 137 5.25 0.04 -8.47
N PRO A 138 4.65 -0.53 -9.53
CA PRO A 138 5.38 -1.26 -10.57
C PRO A 138 6.50 -0.40 -11.16
N ARG A 139 7.69 -0.99 -11.31
CA ARG A 139 8.90 -0.32 -11.84
C ARG A 139 9.21 -0.75 -13.28
N ASP A 140 8.16 -1.00 -14.05
CA ASP A 140 8.29 -1.34 -15.46
C ASP A 140 8.69 -0.12 -16.31
N ASP A 141 9.09 -0.39 -17.56
CA ASP A 141 9.60 0.64 -18.48
C ASP A 141 8.55 1.74 -18.80
N ASN A 142 7.27 1.50 -18.51
CA ASN A 142 6.18 2.43 -18.85
C ASN A 142 5.68 3.23 -17.63
N ASP A 143 6.00 2.81 -16.40
CA ASP A 143 5.60 3.41 -15.11
C ASP A 143 4.11 3.80 -15.06
N GLU A 144 3.26 3.00 -15.71
CA GLU A 144 1.90 3.41 -16.09
C GLU A 144 1.07 3.76 -14.84
N THR A 145 1.07 2.88 -13.83
CA THR A 145 0.36 3.08 -12.56
C THR A 145 0.79 4.37 -11.88
N THR A 146 2.09 4.66 -11.83
CA THR A 146 2.62 5.89 -11.21
C THR A 146 2.15 7.13 -11.96
N THR A 147 2.19 7.12 -13.29
CA THR A 147 1.73 8.26 -14.10
C THR A 147 0.22 8.47 -13.98
N GLN A 148 -0.58 7.40 -13.89
CA GLN A 148 -2.02 7.47 -13.66
C GLN A 148 -2.32 8.08 -12.29
N TYR A 149 -1.59 7.65 -11.24
CA TYR A 149 -1.74 8.22 -9.90
C TYR A 149 -1.38 9.70 -9.90
N ALA A 150 -0.21 10.06 -10.45
CA ALA A 150 0.26 11.44 -10.51
C ALA A 150 -0.75 12.35 -11.24
N THR A 151 -1.31 11.88 -12.35
CA THR A 151 -2.35 12.60 -13.10
C THR A 151 -3.62 12.77 -12.27
N HIS A 152 -4.11 11.68 -11.67
CA HIS A 152 -5.34 11.68 -10.87
C HIS A 152 -5.26 12.59 -9.63
N PHE A 153 -4.08 12.67 -9.02
CA PHE A 153 -3.80 13.53 -7.87
C PHE A 153 -3.37 14.95 -8.25
N ARG A 154 -3.18 15.25 -9.54
CA ARG A 154 -2.54 16.49 -10.02
C ARG A 154 -1.21 16.75 -9.28
N TYR A 155 -0.45 15.67 -9.10
CA TYR A 155 0.78 15.67 -8.31
C TYR A 155 1.79 16.65 -8.91
N GLN A 156 2.43 17.43 -8.04
CA GLN A 156 3.39 18.45 -8.46
C GLN A 156 4.76 17.81 -8.73
N VAL A 157 5.23 17.89 -9.97
CA VAL A 157 6.53 17.35 -10.40
C VAL A 157 7.37 18.49 -10.95
N ALA A 158 8.69 18.41 -10.74
CA ALA A 158 9.61 19.40 -11.27
C ALA A 158 9.70 19.31 -12.79
N LEU A 159 9.85 20.45 -13.45
CA LEU A 159 10.01 20.51 -14.91
C LEU A 159 11.41 20.03 -15.34
N SER A 160 11.45 19.26 -16.43
CA SER A 160 12.69 18.79 -17.07
C SER A 160 13.40 19.92 -17.82
N ASP A 161 14.65 19.70 -18.23
CA ASP A 161 15.38 20.67 -19.06
C ASP A 161 14.69 20.89 -20.41
N GLU A 162 14.09 19.85 -20.99
CA GLU A 162 13.33 19.95 -22.24
C GLU A 162 12.16 20.96 -22.12
N ALA A 163 11.53 21.05 -20.94
CA ALA A 163 10.47 22.02 -20.71
C ALA A 163 10.99 23.47 -20.74
N TYR A 164 12.18 23.71 -20.18
CA TYR A 164 12.82 25.02 -20.20
C TYR A 164 13.29 25.39 -21.61
N GLU A 165 13.86 24.44 -22.33
CA GLU A 165 14.26 24.60 -23.73
C GLU A 165 13.09 24.99 -24.62
N LYS A 166 11.92 24.32 -24.48
CA LYS A 166 10.70 24.67 -25.23
C LYS A 166 10.19 26.08 -24.94
N LEU A 167 10.42 26.59 -23.73
CA LEU A 167 10.06 27.95 -23.34
C LEU A 167 11.14 28.98 -23.70
N ASN A 168 12.25 28.56 -24.32
CA ASN A 168 13.40 29.38 -24.63
C ASN A 168 13.92 30.14 -23.39
N THR A 169 13.98 29.45 -22.26
CA THR A 169 14.45 29.99 -20.97
C THR A 169 15.41 29.01 -20.30
N THR A 170 16.11 29.47 -19.26
CA THR A 170 17.07 28.65 -18.50
C THR A 170 16.52 28.36 -17.10
N VAL A 171 16.99 27.26 -16.49
CA VAL A 171 16.62 26.93 -15.11
C VAL A 171 17.15 28.03 -14.17
N PRO A 172 16.29 28.71 -13.39
CA PRO A 172 16.72 29.75 -12.46
C PRO A 172 17.69 29.19 -11.42
N ARG A 173 18.59 30.05 -10.92
CA ARG A 173 19.53 29.70 -9.84
C ARG A 173 19.25 30.50 -8.57
N ASN A 174 19.37 29.86 -7.41
CA ASN A 174 19.26 30.52 -6.12
C ASN A 174 20.53 31.35 -5.79
N ILE A 175 20.56 31.97 -4.61
CA ILE A 175 21.71 32.78 -4.14
C ILE A 175 23.01 31.97 -3.94
N HIS A 176 22.91 30.64 -3.84
CA HIS A 176 24.04 29.72 -3.70
C HIS A 176 24.51 29.18 -5.06
N GLY A 177 23.81 29.52 -6.15
CA GLY A 177 24.10 29.04 -7.50
C GLY A 177 23.45 27.71 -7.86
N ASP A 178 22.64 27.14 -6.97
CA ASP A 178 21.92 25.88 -7.22
C ASP A 178 20.74 26.11 -8.16
N GLU A 179 20.50 25.14 -9.05
CA GLU A 179 19.37 25.16 -9.97
C GLU A 179 18.05 24.89 -9.23
N VAL A 180 17.07 25.77 -9.43
CA VAL A 180 15.75 25.69 -8.83
C VAL A 180 14.72 25.53 -9.94
N ARG A 181 14.25 24.29 -10.12
CA ARG A 181 13.22 23.95 -11.08
C ARG A 181 11.84 24.39 -10.57
N ALA A 182 11.00 24.86 -11.48
CA ALA A 182 9.59 25.08 -11.23
C ALA A 182 8.86 23.74 -11.13
N TYR A 183 7.78 23.72 -10.36
CA TYR A 183 6.89 22.57 -10.21
C TYR A 183 5.56 22.85 -10.88
N ALA A 184 5.01 21.84 -11.55
CA ALA A 184 3.70 21.90 -12.17
C ALA A 184 2.93 20.59 -11.96
N PRO A 185 1.58 20.60 -12.05
CA PRO A 185 0.79 19.38 -12.04
C PRO A 185 1.22 18.47 -13.20
N TYR A 186 1.47 17.20 -12.89
CA TYR A 186 1.83 16.20 -13.89
C TYR A 186 0.71 16.02 -14.94
N VAL A 187 1.12 15.94 -16.21
CA VAL A 187 0.24 15.70 -17.36
C VAL A 187 0.82 14.55 -18.18
N HIS A 188 0.09 13.44 -18.28
CA HIS A 188 0.56 12.22 -18.95
C HIS A 188 0.99 12.44 -20.41
N ASN A 189 0.25 13.26 -21.18
CA ASN A 189 0.56 13.53 -22.59
C ASN A 189 1.86 14.30 -22.80
N ASP A 190 2.37 14.95 -21.75
CA ASP A 190 3.57 15.79 -21.78
C ASP A 190 4.63 15.26 -20.80
N ALA A 191 4.68 13.95 -20.58
CA ALA A 191 5.56 13.31 -19.59
C ALA A 191 7.03 13.72 -19.70
N ASN A 192 7.52 13.94 -20.93
CA ASN A 192 8.89 14.40 -21.22
C ASN A 192 9.21 15.81 -20.69
N LEU A 193 8.19 16.62 -20.37
CA LEU A 193 8.38 17.94 -19.75
C LEU A 193 8.65 17.87 -18.24
N PHE A 194 8.61 16.67 -17.66
CA PHE A 194 8.80 16.46 -16.23
C PHE A 194 10.04 15.62 -15.97
N VAL A 195 10.66 15.83 -14.81
CA VAL A 195 11.73 14.93 -14.34
C VAL A 195 11.13 13.57 -13.95
N PRO A 196 11.91 12.47 -14.00
CA PRO A 196 11.46 11.17 -13.52
C PRO A 196 10.99 11.21 -12.05
N PHE A 197 10.02 10.36 -11.71
CA PHE A 197 9.55 10.24 -10.33
C PHE A 197 10.65 9.69 -9.42
N ARG A 198 10.89 10.37 -8.30
CA ARG A 198 11.82 9.89 -7.26
C ARG A 198 11.11 8.89 -6.35
N SER A 199 11.86 8.13 -5.56
CA SER A 199 11.29 7.21 -4.55
C SER A 199 10.34 7.93 -3.59
N VAL A 200 10.68 9.16 -3.18
CA VAL A 200 9.79 9.98 -2.32
C VAL A 200 8.48 10.36 -3.01
N ASP A 201 8.48 10.54 -4.34
CA ASP A 201 7.26 10.85 -5.08
C ASP A 201 6.36 9.62 -5.15
N ARG A 202 6.94 8.44 -5.39
CA ARG A 202 6.23 7.13 -5.37
C ARG A 202 5.58 6.85 -4.02
N ILE A 203 6.33 7.01 -2.93
CA ILE A 203 5.82 6.88 -1.55
C ILE A 203 4.62 7.79 -1.29
N ARG A 204 4.70 9.06 -1.71
CA ARG A 204 3.62 10.03 -1.56
C ARG A 204 2.38 9.64 -2.36
N LEU A 205 2.56 9.14 -3.58
CA LEU A 205 1.47 8.69 -4.44
C LEU A 205 0.78 7.45 -3.85
N ILE A 206 1.52 6.47 -3.34
CA ILE A 206 0.96 5.31 -2.63
C ILE A 206 0.19 5.77 -1.39
N SER A 207 0.80 6.62 -0.56
CA SER A 207 0.17 7.12 0.66
C SER A 207 -1.13 7.88 0.38
N ALA A 208 -1.13 8.73 -0.65
CA ALA A 208 -2.32 9.46 -1.10
C ALA A 208 -3.42 8.51 -1.62
N ARG A 209 -3.03 7.45 -2.34
CA ARG A 209 -3.97 6.43 -2.82
C ARG A 209 -4.57 5.65 -1.66
N LEU A 210 -3.75 5.10 -0.77
CA LEU A 210 -4.22 4.37 0.40
C LEU A 210 -5.16 5.23 1.25
N GLY A 211 -4.77 6.48 1.54
CA GLY A 211 -5.57 7.40 2.34
C GLY A 211 -6.94 7.74 1.73
N ARG A 212 -7.08 7.65 0.41
CA ARG A 212 -8.36 7.88 -0.29
C ARG A 212 -9.36 6.74 -0.17
N PHE A 213 -8.91 5.51 0.06
CA PHE A 213 -9.73 4.31 -0.10
C PHE A 213 -9.82 3.48 1.19
N VAL A 214 -8.77 3.47 2.02
CA VAL A 214 -8.68 2.65 3.23
C VAL A 214 -8.55 3.55 4.45
N ASP A 215 -9.31 3.28 5.51
CA ASP A 215 -9.06 3.88 6.82
C ASP A 215 -8.00 3.10 7.60
N ILE A 216 -6.74 3.51 7.42
CA ILE A 216 -5.60 2.97 8.16
C ILE A 216 -5.73 3.21 9.67
N SER A 217 -6.35 4.32 10.08
CA SER A 217 -6.52 4.62 11.51
C SER A 217 -7.51 3.65 12.16
N GLU A 218 -8.58 3.27 11.45
CA GLU A 218 -9.51 2.24 11.93
C GLU A 218 -8.86 0.86 11.98
N LEU A 219 -8.06 0.48 10.97
CA LEU A 219 -7.26 -0.75 11.02
C LEU A 219 -6.36 -0.81 12.27
N MET A 220 -5.72 0.31 12.61
CA MET A 220 -4.94 0.41 13.83
C MET A 220 -5.83 0.30 15.07
N LYS A 221 -6.91 1.07 15.20
CA LYS A 221 -7.80 1.05 16.38
C LYS A 221 -8.40 -0.34 16.64
N GLN A 222 -8.78 -1.05 15.59
CA GLN A 222 -9.33 -2.40 15.64
C GLN A 222 -8.28 -3.48 15.91
N GLN A 223 -7.02 -3.09 16.09
CA GLN A 223 -5.88 -3.97 16.33
C GLN A 223 -5.60 -4.98 15.21
N VAL A 224 -6.00 -4.65 13.99
CA VAL A 224 -5.68 -5.46 12.80
C VAL A 224 -4.32 -5.08 12.24
N LEU A 225 -3.99 -3.79 12.21
CA LEU A 225 -2.69 -3.29 11.76
C LEU A 225 -1.85 -2.89 12.95
N ALA A 226 -0.67 -3.50 13.08
CA ALA A 226 0.27 -3.19 14.14
C ALA A 226 0.99 -1.87 13.86
N GLU A 227 1.66 -1.80 12.71
CA GLU A 227 2.43 -0.66 12.28
C GLU A 227 2.40 -0.53 10.75
N HIS A 228 2.71 0.65 10.23
CA HIS A 228 2.91 0.88 8.82
C HIS A 228 3.89 2.03 8.61
N PHE A 229 4.71 1.96 7.57
CA PHE A 229 5.68 3.02 7.27
C PHE A 229 6.09 3.03 5.81
N ALA A 230 6.53 4.20 5.35
CA ALA A 230 7.25 4.33 4.11
C ALA A 230 8.69 3.85 4.28
N VAL A 231 9.20 3.06 3.33
CA VAL A 231 10.58 2.57 3.39
C VAL A 231 11.50 3.69 2.97
N HIS A 232 12.38 4.12 3.88
CA HIS A 232 13.42 5.08 3.56
C HIS A 232 14.57 4.40 2.83
N GLN A 233 14.79 4.78 1.59
CA GLN A 233 16.04 4.47 0.89
C GLN A 233 17.06 5.57 1.24
N PHE A 234 18.09 5.20 2.00
CA PHE A 234 19.26 6.04 2.17
C PHE A 234 20.15 5.84 0.94
N GLU A 235 19.92 6.65 -0.10
CA GLU A 235 20.86 6.84 -1.21
C GLU A 235 21.47 8.24 -1.17
#